data_AF-A0A3M1A904-F1
#
_entry.id   AF-A0A3M1A904-F1
#
_cell.length_a   1.000
_cell.length_b   1.000
_cell.length_c   1.000
_cell.angle_alpha   90.00
_cell.angle_beta   90.00
_cell.angle_gamma   90.00
#
_symmetry.space_group_name_H-M   'P 1'
#
loop_
_entity.id
_entity.type
_entity.pdbx_description
1 polymer ?
#
loop_
_entity_poly.entity_id
_entity_poly.type
_entity_poly.pdbx_seq_one_letter_code
_entity_poly.pdbx_strand_id
1 'polypeptide(L)'
;MRRFYFVGFMIAMVLLAAPVLVAQNKGMINGKVTSAETGEALPGANILIEGTTLGAATDEQGHFSISGIPYGNYTLRASFIGYSTRRLPIKVFQTEMTVNITLSQQVITGPVVTVVATRARERVTPVTFSTLDETVLQNRYTIEDIPQLLSELPSTTFYSENGNGLGYNYLSIRGFDQRRISVMINGIPQNDPEDHNVYWIDFPDLTANVQSIQVQRGAGMAFYGPAAIGGSVNIQTRYFSPEKSIKAMAGSGAFNTKKYSLSLNSGLLGGKYVLFGRVSNIKSDGYRDRSWVNFWSYFFGAAAYGKKSHWRLHVYGGPIKDGLAYYGVPKFANSDPQLRRKNFSYWGLDETGKHLAYFAERRPDEIENFNQPHFELIHEYRLSRNLSLNNSAFFIRGYGFFDYDGSWGTPEYFRLTPEFGYNIQSIPQDALIRAYVDNKQAGWLPQLTYKH
;
A
#
# COMPACT_ATOMS: atom_id res chain seq x y z
N MET A 1 -64.50 10.14 50.46
CA MET A 1 -64.81 9.28 49.30
C MET A 1 -64.27 9.92 48.02
N ARG A 2 -63.04 9.61 47.58
CA ARG A 2 -62.44 10.10 46.33
C ARG A 2 -61.08 9.42 46.10
N ARG A 3 -61.06 8.10 45.87
CA ARG A 3 -59.83 7.34 45.55
C ARG A 3 -60.03 6.12 44.64
N PHE A 4 -61.13 6.05 43.88
CA PHE A 4 -61.45 4.86 43.07
C PHE A 4 -61.73 5.10 41.58
N TYR A 5 -61.41 6.28 41.02
CA TYR A 5 -61.67 6.56 39.59
C TYR A 5 -60.43 6.64 38.69
N PHE A 6 -59.20 6.58 39.25
CA PHE A 6 -57.98 6.70 38.43
C PHE A 6 -57.44 5.36 37.90
N VAL A 7 -57.72 4.23 38.57
CA VAL A 7 -57.22 2.91 38.14
C VAL A 7 -58.04 2.35 36.97
N GLY A 8 -59.33 2.68 36.89
CA GLY A 8 -60.20 2.27 35.77
C GLY A 8 -59.84 2.94 34.44
N PHE A 9 -59.39 4.20 34.46
CA PHE A 9 -59.02 4.92 33.24
C PHE A 9 -57.66 4.48 32.67
N MET A 10 -56.72 4.03 33.53
CA MET A 10 -55.42 3.53 33.09
C MET A 10 -55.50 2.12 32.48
N ILE A 11 -56.42 1.27 32.94
CA ILE A 11 -56.63 -0.07 32.37
C ILE A 11 -57.37 0.02 31.02
N ALA A 12 -58.27 1.00 30.85
CA ALA A 12 -58.93 1.26 29.56
C ALA A 12 -57.97 1.84 28.50
N MET A 13 -56.94 2.60 28.91
CA MET A 13 -55.99 3.22 27.97
C MET A 13 -54.87 2.28 27.50
N VAL A 14 -54.56 1.22 28.27
CA VAL A 14 -53.59 0.18 27.87
C VAL A 14 -54.20 -0.86 26.93
N LEU A 15 -55.53 -1.01 26.90
CA LEU A 15 -56.24 -1.91 25.98
C LEU A 15 -56.52 -1.29 24.59
N LEU A 16 -56.22 -0.01 24.36
CA LEU A 16 -56.38 0.68 23.08
C LEU A 16 -55.06 0.82 22.28
N ALA A 17 -53.94 0.36 22.84
CA ALA A 17 -52.67 0.23 22.12
C ALA A 17 -52.45 -1.23 21.68
N ALA A 18 -53.41 -1.81 20.97
CA ALA A 18 -53.09 -2.97 20.14
C ALA A 18 -52.09 -2.47 19.08
N PRO A 19 -50.87 -3.01 18.97
CA PRO A 19 -50.08 -2.77 17.78
C PRO A 19 -50.91 -3.30 16.63
N VAL A 20 -51.36 -2.40 15.74
CA VAL A 20 -51.83 -2.80 14.43
C VAL A 20 -50.63 -3.48 13.80
N LEU A 21 -50.59 -4.81 13.91
CA LEU A 21 -49.80 -5.68 13.06
C LEU A 21 -50.33 -5.41 11.65
N VAL A 22 -49.84 -4.33 11.04
CA VAL A 22 -49.86 -4.20 9.59
C VAL A 22 -49.09 -5.44 9.15
N ALA A 23 -49.82 -6.44 8.68
CA ALA A 23 -49.25 -7.47 7.86
C ALA A 23 -48.54 -6.71 6.73
N GLN A 24 -47.23 -6.47 6.88
CA GLN A 24 -46.43 -6.02 5.76
C GLN A 24 -46.58 -7.14 4.77
N ASN A 25 -47.35 -6.90 3.71
CA ASN A 25 -47.43 -7.85 2.63
C ASN A 25 -45.99 -8.10 2.19
N LYS A 26 -45.56 -9.36 2.28
CA LYS A 26 -44.23 -9.79 1.90
C LYS A 26 -44.34 -10.45 0.55
N GLY A 27 -43.54 -9.98 -0.39
CA GLY A 27 -43.37 -10.57 -1.70
C GLY A 27 -42.24 -11.59 -1.72
N MET A 28 -42.25 -12.40 -2.75
CA MET A 28 -41.20 -13.33 -3.12
C MET A 28 -40.72 -13.01 -4.54
N ILE A 29 -39.41 -13.04 -4.75
CA ILE A 29 -38.82 -12.90 -6.08
C ILE A 29 -38.20 -14.25 -6.45
N ASN A 30 -38.71 -14.83 -7.52
CA ASN A 30 -38.10 -15.96 -8.20
C ASN A 30 -37.38 -15.46 -9.46
N GLY A 31 -36.38 -16.19 -9.93
CA GLY A 31 -35.68 -15.75 -11.12
C GLY A 31 -34.61 -16.69 -11.58
N LYS A 32 -34.02 -16.36 -12.73
CA LYS A 32 -32.92 -17.11 -13.34
C LYS A 32 -31.80 -16.18 -13.75
N VAL A 33 -30.56 -16.59 -13.51
CA VAL A 33 -29.35 -15.88 -13.94
C VAL A 33 -28.63 -16.67 -15.02
N THR A 34 -28.36 -16.02 -16.15
CA THR A 34 -27.66 -16.63 -17.30
C THR A 34 -26.55 -15.74 -17.83
N SER A 35 -25.58 -16.34 -18.54
CA SER A 35 -24.58 -15.60 -19.31
C SER A 35 -25.25 -14.95 -20.53
N ALA A 36 -24.94 -13.68 -20.78
CA ALA A 36 -25.37 -12.98 -21.99
C ALA A 36 -24.66 -13.51 -23.25
N GLU A 37 -23.46 -14.09 -23.12
CA GLU A 37 -22.64 -14.56 -24.21
C GLU A 37 -22.95 -16.01 -24.62
N THR A 38 -23.13 -16.90 -23.65
CA THR A 38 -23.36 -18.34 -23.93
C THR A 38 -24.81 -18.76 -23.75
N GLY A 39 -25.63 -17.96 -23.07
CA GLY A 39 -26.99 -18.33 -22.67
C GLY A 39 -27.06 -19.37 -21.56
N GLU A 40 -25.92 -19.86 -21.07
CA GLU A 40 -25.84 -20.89 -20.03
C GLU A 40 -26.27 -20.33 -18.67
N ALA A 41 -26.81 -21.21 -17.83
CA ALA A 41 -27.09 -20.90 -16.43
C ALA A 41 -25.79 -20.55 -15.68
N LEU A 42 -25.88 -19.64 -14.72
CA LEU A 42 -24.76 -19.26 -13.85
C LEU A 42 -25.02 -19.74 -12.42
N PRO A 43 -24.54 -20.94 -12.03
CA PRO A 43 -24.65 -21.43 -10.65
C PRO A 43 -23.79 -20.63 -9.68
N GLY A 44 -24.32 -20.33 -8.49
CA GLY A 44 -23.61 -19.58 -7.46
C GLY A 44 -23.52 -18.06 -7.71
N ALA A 45 -24.29 -17.51 -8.64
CA ALA A 45 -24.47 -16.07 -8.79
C ALA A 45 -25.18 -15.49 -7.56
N ASN A 46 -24.60 -14.46 -6.96
CA ASN A 46 -25.11 -13.80 -5.77
C ASN A 46 -26.10 -12.70 -6.13
N ILE A 47 -27.32 -12.82 -5.63
CA ILE A 47 -28.41 -11.86 -5.78
C ILE A 47 -28.69 -11.22 -4.42
N LEU A 48 -28.61 -9.89 -4.36
CA LEU A 48 -28.83 -9.12 -3.14
C LEU A 48 -29.80 -7.97 -3.40
N ILE A 49 -30.72 -7.73 -2.46
CA ILE A 49 -31.57 -6.53 -2.46
C ILE A 49 -30.81 -5.41 -1.74
N GLU A 50 -30.36 -4.41 -2.49
CA GLU A 50 -29.55 -3.30 -1.94
C GLU A 50 -30.32 -2.56 -0.84
N GLY A 51 -29.62 -2.25 0.27
CA GLY A 51 -30.22 -1.64 1.47
C GLY A 51 -30.89 -2.63 2.44
N THR A 52 -30.84 -3.94 2.17
CA THR A 52 -31.35 -4.98 3.06
C THR A 52 -30.33 -6.12 3.24
N THR A 53 -30.61 -7.06 4.14
CA THR A 53 -29.86 -8.32 4.29
C THR A 53 -30.46 -9.47 3.46
N LEU A 54 -31.51 -9.21 2.68
CA LEU A 54 -32.21 -10.23 1.90
C LEU A 54 -31.49 -10.49 0.57
N GLY A 55 -31.19 -11.75 0.32
CA GLY A 55 -30.49 -12.20 -0.88
C GLY A 55 -30.52 -13.72 -1.03
N ALA A 56 -30.07 -14.21 -2.17
CA ALA A 56 -29.95 -15.64 -2.47
C ALA A 56 -28.79 -15.88 -3.44
N ALA A 57 -28.27 -17.10 -3.46
CA ALA A 57 -27.39 -17.57 -4.51
C ALA A 57 -28.19 -18.44 -5.49
N THR A 58 -27.77 -18.48 -6.76
CA THR A 58 -28.41 -19.35 -7.75
C THR A 58 -28.00 -20.82 -7.62
N ASP A 59 -28.92 -21.72 -7.95
CA ASP A 59 -28.69 -23.17 -8.03
C ASP A 59 -27.94 -23.60 -9.31
N GLU A 60 -27.74 -24.92 -9.49
CA GLU A 60 -27.08 -25.52 -10.67
C GLU A 60 -27.76 -25.20 -12.00
N GLN A 61 -29.05 -24.89 -11.98
CA GLN A 61 -29.81 -24.50 -13.16
C GLN A 61 -29.93 -22.97 -13.29
N GLY A 62 -29.27 -22.22 -12.41
CA GLY A 62 -29.21 -20.76 -12.41
C GLY A 62 -30.43 -20.09 -11.76
N HIS A 63 -31.32 -20.83 -11.09
CA HIS A 63 -32.51 -20.27 -10.46
C HIS A 63 -32.21 -19.76 -9.05
N PHE A 64 -32.91 -18.71 -8.63
CA PHE A 64 -32.87 -18.18 -7.26
C PHE A 64 -34.28 -17.87 -6.75
N SER A 65 -34.42 -17.86 -5.42
CA SER A 65 -35.64 -17.44 -4.74
C SER A 65 -35.29 -16.60 -3.52
N ILE A 66 -35.86 -15.39 -3.42
CA ILE A 66 -35.72 -14.50 -2.25
C ILE A 66 -37.13 -14.27 -1.72
N SER A 67 -37.40 -14.75 -0.51
CA SER A 67 -38.71 -14.62 0.13
C SER A 67 -38.69 -13.60 1.27
N GLY A 68 -39.89 -13.19 1.71
CA GLY A 68 -40.03 -12.34 2.89
C GLY A 68 -39.72 -10.87 2.66
N ILE A 69 -39.77 -10.40 1.41
CA ILE A 69 -39.40 -9.04 1.02
C ILE A 69 -40.59 -8.10 1.29
N PRO A 70 -40.49 -7.11 2.18
CA PRO A 70 -41.57 -6.13 2.38
C PRO A 70 -41.93 -5.45 1.05
N TYR A 71 -43.21 -5.08 0.87
CA TYR A 71 -43.59 -4.35 -0.35
C TYR A 71 -42.90 -2.99 -0.44
N GLY A 72 -42.38 -2.67 -1.63
CA GLY A 72 -41.60 -1.47 -1.87
C GLY A 72 -40.85 -1.46 -3.20
N ASN A 73 -40.14 -0.35 -3.45
CA ASN A 73 -39.25 -0.22 -4.59
C ASN A 73 -37.82 -0.54 -4.15
N TYR A 74 -37.15 -1.42 -4.88
CA TYR A 74 -35.79 -1.88 -4.53
C TYR A 74 -34.89 -1.89 -5.75
N THR A 75 -33.58 -2.02 -5.51
CA THR A 75 -32.60 -2.36 -6.54
C THR A 75 -32.06 -3.76 -6.27
N LEU A 76 -32.27 -4.66 -7.23
CA LEU A 76 -31.72 -6.00 -7.20
C LEU A 76 -30.31 -5.97 -7.81
N ARG A 77 -29.30 -6.38 -7.03
CA ARG A 77 -27.91 -6.49 -7.46
C ARG A 77 -27.55 -7.95 -7.69
N ALA A 78 -27.24 -8.28 -8.93
CA ALA A 78 -26.73 -9.60 -9.33
C ALA A 78 -25.24 -9.54 -9.61
N SER A 79 -24.47 -10.45 -9.03
CA SER A 79 -23.02 -10.51 -9.19
C SER A 79 -22.53 -11.95 -9.28
N PHE A 80 -21.59 -12.20 -10.17
CA PHE A 80 -20.95 -13.50 -10.32
C PHE A 80 -19.48 -13.30 -10.72
N ILE A 81 -18.59 -14.17 -10.25
CA ILE A 81 -17.14 -14.02 -10.48
C ILE A 81 -16.87 -14.11 -11.99
N GLY A 82 -16.13 -13.14 -12.53
CA GLY A 82 -15.85 -13.06 -13.97
C GLY A 82 -16.97 -12.44 -14.81
N TYR A 83 -17.98 -11.84 -14.18
CA TYR A 83 -19.10 -11.16 -14.84
C TYR A 83 -19.30 -9.76 -14.28
N SER A 84 -19.80 -8.85 -15.13
CA SER A 84 -20.15 -7.50 -14.70
C SER A 84 -21.36 -7.52 -13.79
N THR A 85 -21.26 -6.88 -12.62
CA THR A 85 -22.40 -6.74 -11.69
C THR A 85 -23.53 -5.98 -12.37
N ARG A 86 -24.75 -6.53 -12.34
CA ARG A 86 -25.95 -5.90 -12.89
C ARG A 86 -26.85 -5.40 -11.77
N ARG A 87 -27.33 -4.17 -11.89
CA ARG A 87 -28.32 -3.56 -10.98
C ARG A 87 -29.63 -3.36 -11.73
N LEU A 88 -30.72 -3.87 -11.18
CA LEU A 88 -32.04 -3.81 -11.77
C LEU A 88 -33.02 -3.17 -10.78
N PRO A 89 -33.64 -2.02 -11.09
CA PRO A 89 -34.72 -1.49 -10.28
C PRO A 89 -35.96 -2.39 -10.39
N ILE A 90 -36.54 -2.76 -9.26
CA ILE A 90 -37.70 -3.65 -9.15
C ILE A 90 -38.75 -3.07 -8.21
N LYS A 91 -40.01 -3.41 -8.45
CA LYS A 91 -41.16 -2.98 -7.63
C LYS A 91 -41.88 -4.20 -7.07
N VAL A 92 -41.71 -4.46 -5.78
CA VAL A 92 -42.31 -5.61 -5.10
C VAL A 92 -43.64 -5.18 -4.50
N PHE A 93 -44.73 -5.39 -5.23
CA PHE A 93 -46.11 -5.11 -4.79
C PHE A 93 -47.06 -6.31 -4.99
N GLN A 94 -46.49 -7.48 -5.22
CA GLN A 94 -47.21 -8.72 -5.49
C GLN A 94 -46.61 -9.85 -4.65
N THR A 95 -47.42 -10.88 -4.38
CA THR A 95 -47.02 -12.04 -3.56
C THR A 95 -45.83 -12.77 -4.19
N GLU A 96 -45.79 -12.84 -5.51
CA GLU A 96 -44.72 -13.50 -6.26
C GLU A 96 -44.40 -12.71 -7.53
N MET A 97 -43.10 -12.57 -7.83
CA MET A 97 -42.56 -11.88 -8.99
C MET A 97 -41.47 -12.75 -9.61
N THR A 98 -41.40 -12.81 -10.94
CA THR A 98 -40.30 -13.50 -11.65
C THR A 98 -39.39 -12.49 -12.36
N VAL A 99 -38.07 -12.65 -12.21
CA VAL A 99 -37.05 -11.79 -12.84
C VAL A 99 -35.95 -12.63 -13.49
N ASN A 100 -35.72 -12.44 -14.79
CA ASN A 100 -34.58 -13.03 -15.49
C ASN A 100 -33.46 -12.01 -15.60
N ILE A 101 -32.25 -12.42 -15.21
CA ILE A 101 -31.07 -11.56 -15.16
C ILE A 101 -29.99 -12.14 -16.07
N THR A 102 -29.64 -11.42 -17.13
CA THR A 102 -28.46 -11.77 -17.93
C THR A 102 -27.25 -11.01 -17.41
N LEU A 103 -26.14 -11.71 -17.18
CA LEU A 103 -24.85 -11.11 -16.82
C LEU A 103 -23.90 -11.22 -18.00
N SER A 104 -23.20 -10.13 -18.31
CA SER A 104 -22.15 -10.15 -19.33
C SER A 104 -20.80 -10.51 -18.71
N GLN A 105 -20.04 -11.37 -19.40
CA GLN A 105 -18.69 -11.70 -19.00
C GLN A 105 -17.85 -10.42 -18.91
N GLN A 106 -17.28 -10.20 -17.74
CA GLN A 106 -16.28 -9.18 -17.53
C GLN A 106 -14.96 -9.90 -17.41
N VAL A 107 -14.10 -9.71 -18.40
CA VAL A 107 -12.75 -10.27 -18.36
C VAL A 107 -12.01 -9.57 -17.21
N ILE A 108 -12.03 -10.16 -16.02
CA ILE A 108 -11.12 -9.82 -14.94
C ILE A 108 -9.78 -10.46 -15.31
N THR A 109 -9.06 -9.86 -16.27
CA THR A 109 -7.69 -10.32 -16.54
C THR A 109 -6.79 -9.79 -15.44
N GLY A 110 -6.68 -10.55 -14.36
CA GLY A 110 -5.52 -10.46 -13.50
C GLY A 110 -4.29 -10.90 -14.31
N PRO A 111 -3.21 -10.11 -14.35
CA PRO A 111 -1.98 -10.57 -14.96
C PRO A 111 -1.31 -11.62 -14.06
N VAL A 112 -1.26 -12.86 -14.54
CA VAL A 112 -0.68 -13.99 -13.80
C VAL A 112 0.79 -14.23 -14.20
N VAL A 113 1.33 -13.53 -15.20
CA VAL A 113 2.55 -14.04 -15.89
C VAL A 113 3.86 -13.38 -15.44
N THR A 114 3.94 -12.03 -15.37
CA THR A 114 5.21 -11.32 -15.06
C THR A 114 5.80 -11.70 -13.70
N VAL A 115 4.95 -12.12 -12.76
CA VAL A 115 5.27 -12.21 -11.33
C VAL A 115 5.61 -13.64 -10.88
N VAL A 116 5.51 -14.64 -11.77
CA VAL A 116 5.76 -16.04 -11.41
C VAL A 116 7.25 -16.35 -11.28
N ALA A 117 8.11 -15.81 -12.14
CA ALA A 117 9.52 -16.20 -12.15
C ALA A 117 10.31 -15.72 -10.93
N THR A 118 9.83 -14.68 -10.26
CA THR A 118 10.45 -14.10 -9.05
C THR A 118 9.65 -14.39 -7.78
N ARG A 119 8.57 -15.19 -7.86
CA ARG A 119 7.82 -15.61 -6.67
C ARG A 119 7.89 -17.09 -6.43
N ALA A 120 8.20 -17.42 -5.18
CA ALA A 120 8.11 -18.77 -4.67
C ALA A 120 6.66 -19.23 -4.62
N ARG A 121 6.47 -20.50 -4.98
CA ARG A 121 5.21 -21.22 -4.93
C ARG A 121 5.29 -22.32 -3.89
N GLU A 122 4.25 -22.42 -3.06
CA GLU A 122 4.17 -23.45 -2.02
C GLU A 122 4.25 -24.85 -2.67
N ARG A 123 5.00 -25.76 -2.04
CA ARG A 123 5.23 -27.14 -2.53
C ARG A 123 5.90 -27.27 -3.91
N VAL A 124 6.36 -26.16 -4.51
CA VAL A 124 7.02 -26.17 -5.83
C VAL A 124 8.40 -25.55 -5.73
N THR A 125 8.52 -24.39 -5.10
CA THR A 125 9.79 -23.69 -4.94
C THR A 125 10.45 -24.12 -3.63
N PRO A 126 11.67 -24.69 -3.64
CA PRO A 126 12.34 -25.20 -2.44
C PRO A 126 13.02 -24.07 -1.64
N VAL A 127 12.28 -23.01 -1.30
CA VAL A 127 12.76 -21.86 -0.53
C VAL A 127 11.76 -21.51 0.57
N THR A 128 12.23 -20.96 1.69
CA THR A 128 11.34 -20.48 2.73
C THR A 128 10.82 -19.09 2.37
N PHE A 129 9.50 -18.92 2.36
CA PHE A 129 8.89 -17.64 2.03
C PHE A 129 7.68 -17.33 2.91
N SER A 130 7.33 -16.06 2.98
CA SER A 130 6.10 -15.55 3.61
C SER A 130 5.46 -14.55 2.64
N THR A 131 4.13 -14.53 2.58
CA THR A 131 3.38 -13.58 1.75
C THR A 131 2.44 -12.79 2.65
N LEU A 132 2.57 -11.46 2.61
CA LEU A 132 1.54 -10.54 3.06
C LEU A 132 0.63 -10.26 1.87
N ASP A 133 -0.61 -10.73 1.90
CA ASP A 133 -1.58 -10.49 0.85
C ASP A 133 -2.39 -9.21 1.10
N GLU A 134 -3.30 -8.91 0.18
CA GLU A 134 -4.07 -7.68 0.21
C GLU A 134 -4.95 -7.58 1.47
N THR A 135 -5.48 -8.70 1.96
CA THR A 135 -6.34 -8.72 3.14
C THR A 135 -5.53 -8.41 4.41
N VAL A 136 -4.35 -9.00 4.53
CA VAL A 136 -3.43 -8.73 5.62
C VAL A 136 -2.97 -7.28 5.59
N LEU A 137 -2.59 -6.76 4.42
CA LEU A 137 -2.17 -5.38 4.24
C LEU A 137 -3.30 -4.40 4.58
N GLN A 138 -4.52 -4.63 4.10
CA GLN A 138 -5.67 -3.76 4.41
C GLN A 138 -5.98 -3.67 5.91
N ASN A 139 -5.75 -4.75 6.66
CA ASN A 139 -6.03 -4.79 8.09
C ASN A 139 -4.90 -4.20 8.95
N ARG A 140 -3.66 -4.25 8.47
CA ARG A 140 -2.48 -3.85 9.25
C ARG A 140 -1.96 -2.47 8.91
N TYR A 141 -2.05 -2.07 7.65
CA TYR A 141 -1.44 -0.85 7.20
C TYR A 141 -2.31 0.36 7.52
N THR A 142 -1.70 1.32 8.19
CA THR A 142 -2.22 2.68 8.38
C THR A 142 -1.25 3.71 7.83
N ILE A 143 0.00 3.68 8.30
CA ILE A 143 1.07 4.62 7.95
C ILE A 143 2.44 3.93 7.82
N GLU A 144 2.55 2.68 8.25
CA GLU A 144 3.81 1.97 8.45
C GLU A 144 4.58 1.81 7.14
N ASP A 145 5.87 2.10 7.18
CA ASP A 145 6.76 1.80 6.09
C ASP A 145 6.98 0.29 5.98
N ILE A 146 7.38 -0.16 4.78
CA ILE A 146 7.49 -1.58 4.44
C ILE A 146 8.36 -2.36 5.45
N PRO A 147 9.55 -1.91 5.88
CA PRO A 147 10.36 -2.64 6.85
C PRO A 147 9.63 -2.95 8.16
N GLN A 148 8.83 -2.01 8.67
CA GLN A 148 8.06 -2.19 9.90
C GLN A 148 6.99 -3.28 9.73
N LEU A 149 6.24 -3.25 8.62
CA LEU A 149 5.25 -4.29 8.30
C LEU A 149 5.89 -5.68 8.15
N LEU A 150 7.08 -5.72 7.54
CA LEU A 150 7.81 -6.96 7.34
C LEU A 150 8.42 -7.50 8.64
N SER A 151 8.63 -6.67 9.66
CA SER A 151 9.27 -7.06 10.91
C SER A 151 8.54 -8.16 11.69
N GLU A 152 7.24 -8.33 11.45
CA GLU A 152 6.43 -9.40 12.06
C GLU A 152 6.65 -10.77 11.42
N LEU A 153 7.40 -10.84 10.32
CA LEU A 153 7.70 -12.10 9.66
C LEU A 153 8.81 -12.87 10.41
N PRO A 154 8.86 -14.20 10.27
CA PRO A 154 9.97 -14.97 10.81
C PRO A 154 11.32 -14.52 10.24
N SER A 155 12.32 -14.41 11.12
CA SER A 155 13.70 -14.07 10.79
C SER A 155 13.89 -12.70 10.14
N THR A 156 12.98 -11.77 10.39
CA THR A 156 13.13 -10.37 9.99
C THR A 156 13.30 -9.49 11.22
N THR A 157 14.14 -8.47 11.12
CA THR A 157 14.25 -7.42 12.14
C THR A 157 14.27 -6.07 11.44
N PHE A 158 13.76 -5.05 12.13
CA PHE A 158 13.79 -3.68 11.62
C PHE A 158 14.23 -2.71 12.71
N TYR A 159 14.76 -1.57 12.29
CA TYR A 159 14.90 -0.40 13.15
C TYR A 159 14.64 0.88 12.35
N SER A 160 14.34 1.96 13.06
CA SER A 160 13.99 3.28 12.52
C SER A 160 14.89 4.34 13.13
N GLU A 161 15.47 5.22 12.32
CA GLU A 161 16.26 6.35 12.85
C GLU A 161 15.41 7.31 13.65
N ASN A 162 14.19 7.58 13.16
CA ASN A 162 13.23 8.49 13.78
C ASN A 162 12.52 7.86 14.99
N GLY A 163 12.68 6.54 15.19
CA GLY A 163 12.16 5.78 16.33
C GLY A 163 10.64 5.54 16.33
N ASN A 164 9.92 5.99 15.30
CA ASN A 164 8.48 5.82 15.13
C ASN A 164 8.09 4.99 13.90
N GLY A 165 9.06 4.46 13.15
CA GLY A 165 8.81 3.61 11.98
C GLY A 165 8.50 4.37 10.68
N LEU A 166 8.76 5.68 10.64
CA LEU A 166 8.62 6.51 9.43
C LEU A 166 9.98 7.09 9.02
N GLY A 167 10.29 7.05 7.73
CA GLY A 167 11.50 7.66 7.16
C GLY A 167 12.60 6.64 6.94
N TYR A 168 13.82 6.93 7.41
CA TYR A 168 14.92 5.97 7.37
C TYR A 168 14.63 4.77 8.27
N ASN A 169 14.15 3.72 7.62
CA ASN A 169 13.88 2.43 8.19
C ASN A 169 14.75 1.40 7.52
N TYR A 170 15.24 0.46 8.31
CA TYR A 170 16.17 -0.56 7.84
C TYR A 170 15.59 -1.94 8.06
N LEU A 171 15.87 -2.84 7.12
CA LEU A 171 15.43 -4.23 7.18
C LEU A 171 16.66 -5.15 7.25
N SER A 172 16.59 -6.16 8.12
CA SER A 172 17.48 -7.32 8.05
C SER A 172 16.67 -8.61 7.95
N ILE A 173 17.20 -9.57 7.20
CA ILE A 173 16.67 -10.91 7.04
C ILE A 173 17.77 -11.90 7.42
N ARG A 174 17.54 -12.73 8.44
CA ARG A 174 18.52 -13.71 8.95
C ARG A 174 19.91 -13.11 9.26
N GLY A 175 19.95 -11.85 9.71
CA GLY A 175 21.19 -11.14 10.05
C GLY A 175 21.90 -10.50 8.86
N PHE A 176 21.43 -10.70 7.63
CA PHE A 176 21.90 -9.96 6.46
C PHE A 176 21.23 -8.59 6.43
N ASP A 177 22.00 -7.53 6.26
CA ASP A 177 21.47 -6.19 6.04
C ASP A 177 20.90 -6.03 4.63
N GLN A 178 20.16 -4.95 4.43
CA GLN A 178 19.42 -4.68 3.20
C GLN A 178 20.25 -4.54 1.92
N ARG A 179 21.58 -4.34 2.00
CA ARG A 179 22.45 -4.43 0.81
C ARG A 179 22.59 -5.86 0.26
N ARG A 180 22.19 -6.85 1.05
CA ARG A 180 22.21 -8.29 0.70
C ARG A 180 20.79 -8.84 0.51
N ILE A 181 19.79 -7.97 0.42
CA ILE A 181 18.39 -8.31 0.20
C ILE A 181 17.94 -7.65 -1.11
N SER A 182 17.49 -8.46 -2.06
CA SER A 182 17.03 -7.96 -3.35
C SER A 182 15.60 -7.46 -3.20
N VAL A 183 15.32 -6.22 -3.60
CA VAL A 183 13.98 -5.64 -3.54
C VAL A 183 13.51 -5.35 -4.96
N MET A 184 12.30 -5.81 -5.25
CA MET A 184 11.66 -5.60 -6.55
C MET A 184 10.26 -5.05 -6.35
N ILE A 185 9.89 -4.04 -7.13
CA ILE A 185 8.51 -3.58 -7.29
C ILE A 185 8.08 -3.98 -8.70
N ASN A 186 7.01 -4.76 -8.82
CA ASN A 186 6.51 -5.26 -10.11
C ASN A 186 7.58 -6.00 -10.97
N GLY A 187 8.58 -6.58 -10.31
CA GLY A 187 9.74 -7.24 -10.95
C GLY A 187 10.87 -6.30 -11.36
N ILE A 188 10.72 -4.98 -11.18
CA ILE A 188 11.76 -3.98 -11.44
C ILE A 188 12.64 -3.85 -10.18
N PRO A 189 13.96 -4.08 -10.29
CA PRO A 189 14.90 -3.94 -9.16
C PRO A 189 14.90 -2.53 -8.59
N GLN A 190 14.95 -2.44 -7.26
CA GLN A 190 14.95 -1.17 -6.50
C GLN A 190 16.25 -0.93 -5.72
N ASN A 191 17.13 -1.92 -5.67
CA ASN A 191 18.45 -1.73 -5.08
C ASN A 191 19.26 -0.77 -5.97
N ASP A 192 19.95 0.17 -5.34
CA ASP A 192 20.84 1.10 -6.00
C ASP A 192 21.98 0.34 -6.71
N PRO A 193 22.25 0.59 -8.00
CA PRO A 193 23.30 -0.12 -8.73
C PRO A 193 24.73 0.12 -8.25
N GLU A 194 25.01 1.22 -7.54
CA GLU A 194 26.34 1.59 -7.05
C GLU A 194 26.67 0.89 -5.73
N ASP A 195 25.76 0.95 -4.75
CA ASP A 195 26.04 0.47 -3.39
C ASP A 195 25.18 -0.74 -2.93
N HIS A 196 24.30 -1.20 -3.82
CA HIS A 196 23.35 -2.32 -3.64
C HIS A 196 22.31 -2.10 -2.54
N ASN A 197 22.23 -0.91 -1.96
CA ASN A 197 21.32 -0.59 -0.87
C ASN A 197 19.90 -0.35 -1.38
N VAL A 198 18.92 -0.40 -0.49
CA VAL A 198 17.54 0.01 -0.77
C VAL A 198 17.15 1.11 0.20
N TYR A 199 16.76 2.26 -0.32
CA TYR A 199 16.37 3.40 0.47
C TYR A 199 14.84 3.40 0.60
N TRP A 200 14.33 2.77 1.68
CA TRP A 200 12.89 2.62 1.89
C TRP A 200 12.13 3.95 1.95
N ILE A 201 12.83 5.01 2.39
CA ILE A 201 12.32 6.38 2.45
C ILE A 201 11.94 6.93 1.06
N ASP A 202 12.51 6.40 -0.03
CA ASP A 202 12.20 6.78 -1.42
C ASP A 202 10.80 6.32 -1.87
N PHE A 203 10.15 5.48 -1.06
CA PHE A 203 8.83 4.90 -1.34
C PHE A 203 7.77 5.36 -0.32
N PRO A 204 7.63 6.67 -0.05
CA PRO A 204 6.72 7.13 1.00
C PRO A 204 5.29 6.70 0.66
N ASP A 205 4.60 6.12 1.63
CA ASP A 205 3.20 5.69 1.52
C ASP A 205 2.91 4.70 0.36
N LEU A 206 3.95 4.07 -0.23
CA LEU A 206 3.78 3.13 -1.37
C LEU A 206 2.86 1.96 -0.98
N THR A 207 2.93 1.51 0.27
CA THR A 207 2.11 0.42 0.81
C THR A 207 0.60 0.61 0.58
N ALA A 208 0.09 1.85 0.52
CA ALA A 208 -1.31 2.13 0.18
C ALA A 208 -1.73 1.58 -1.20
N ASN A 209 -0.78 1.41 -2.10
CA ASN A 209 -0.97 0.88 -3.45
C ASN A 209 -0.45 -0.55 -3.61
N VAL A 210 -0.04 -1.23 -2.55
CA VAL A 210 0.47 -2.60 -2.62
C VAL A 210 -0.71 -3.58 -2.50
N GLN A 211 -0.67 -4.63 -3.31
CA GLN A 211 -1.59 -5.77 -3.22
C GLN A 211 -0.94 -6.96 -2.53
N SER A 212 0.36 -7.18 -2.72
CA SER A 212 1.04 -8.23 -1.97
C SER A 212 2.53 -7.98 -1.85
N ILE A 213 3.13 -8.43 -0.76
CA ILE A 213 4.57 -8.49 -0.55
C ILE A 213 4.95 -9.94 -0.26
N GLN A 214 5.90 -10.50 -1.02
CA GLN A 214 6.46 -11.82 -0.73
C GLN A 214 7.92 -11.69 -0.33
N VAL A 215 8.24 -12.18 0.86
CA VAL A 215 9.60 -12.23 1.39
C VAL A 215 10.10 -13.66 1.29
N GLN A 216 11.22 -13.86 0.61
CA GLN A 216 11.96 -15.13 0.56
C GLN A 216 13.25 -14.96 1.36
N ARG A 217 13.61 -15.98 2.15
CA ARG A 217 14.70 -15.89 3.12
C ARG A 217 15.86 -16.80 2.71
N GLY A 218 17.07 -16.23 2.69
CA GLY A 218 18.28 -16.89 2.20
C GLY A 218 18.41 -16.83 0.67
N ALA A 219 19.52 -17.38 0.16
CA ALA A 219 19.78 -17.47 -1.27
C ALA A 219 18.62 -18.17 -1.98
N GLY A 220 17.83 -17.38 -2.70
CA GLY A 220 16.60 -17.82 -3.33
C GLY A 220 16.80 -18.23 -4.78
N MET A 221 15.80 -17.97 -5.60
CA MET A 221 15.81 -18.21 -7.04
C MET A 221 16.87 -17.35 -7.77
N ALA A 222 17.39 -17.87 -8.88
CA ALA A 222 18.45 -17.23 -9.67
C ALA A 222 18.07 -15.85 -10.30
N PHE A 223 16.80 -15.47 -10.27
CA PHE A 223 16.26 -14.31 -10.99
C PHE A 223 16.27 -12.98 -10.20
N TYR A 224 16.90 -12.92 -9.02
CA TYR A 224 16.89 -11.72 -8.16
C TYR A 224 18.05 -10.74 -8.38
N GLY A 225 19.01 -11.09 -9.24
CA GLY A 225 20.21 -10.28 -9.46
C GLY A 225 21.23 -10.42 -8.31
N PRO A 226 22.26 -9.54 -8.27
CA PRO A 226 23.46 -9.73 -7.46
C PRO A 226 23.23 -9.60 -5.94
N ALA A 227 22.23 -8.83 -5.50
CA ALA A 227 21.99 -8.50 -4.09
C ALA A 227 21.04 -9.47 -3.36
N ALA A 228 21.15 -10.78 -3.53
CA ALA A 228 20.09 -11.72 -3.08
C ALA A 228 20.50 -12.79 -2.03
N ILE A 229 21.73 -12.74 -1.49
CA ILE A 229 22.22 -13.81 -0.59
C ILE A 229 21.44 -13.89 0.73
N GLY A 230 20.97 -12.76 1.27
CA GLY A 230 20.14 -12.70 2.47
C GLY A 230 18.67 -13.01 2.20
N GLY A 231 18.21 -12.81 0.97
CA GLY A 231 16.82 -13.05 0.57
C GLY A 231 16.33 -12.08 -0.51
N SER A 232 15.03 -12.10 -0.75
CA SER A 232 14.37 -11.19 -1.68
C SER A 232 13.02 -10.71 -1.15
N VAL A 233 12.67 -9.46 -1.42
CA VAL A 233 11.36 -8.86 -1.16
C VAL A 233 10.73 -8.48 -2.50
N ASN A 234 9.66 -9.19 -2.87
CA ASN A 234 8.92 -8.94 -4.10
C ASN A 234 7.61 -8.23 -3.77
N ILE A 235 7.49 -6.97 -4.18
CA ILE A 235 6.33 -6.11 -3.96
C ILE A 235 5.52 -6.04 -5.25
N GLN A 236 4.23 -6.32 -5.15
CA GLN A 236 3.29 -6.20 -6.25
C GLN A 236 2.33 -5.05 -5.96
N THR A 237 2.32 -4.05 -6.84
CA THR A 237 1.32 -2.98 -6.75
C THR A 237 -0.05 -3.51 -7.17
N ARG A 238 -1.09 -2.92 -6.60
CA ARG A 238 -2.48 -3.29 -6.78
C ARG A 238 -2.89 -3.11 -8.23
N TYR A 239 -3.55 -4.13 -8.77
CA TYR A 239 -4.18 -4.02 -10.08
C TYR A 239 -5.32 -3.01 -10.05
N PHE A 240 -5.48 -2.30 -11.15
CA PHE A 240 -6.58 -1.36 -11.26
C PHE A 240 -7.91 -2.08 -11.17
N SER A 241 -8.67 -1.76 -10.12
CA SER A 241 -9.97 -2.37 -9.87
C SER A 241 -10.93 -1.98 -11.00
N PRO A 242 -11.76 -2.92 -11.50
CA PRO A 242 -12.84 -2.58 -12.42
C PRO A 242 -13.92 -1.72 -11.78
N GLU A 243 -13.95 -1.61 -10.45
CA GLU A 243 -14.97 -0.88 -9.71
C GLU A 243 -14.57 0.57 -9.46
N LYS A 244 -15.43 1.50 -9.85
CA LYS A 244 -15.25 2.92 -9.56
C LYS A 244 -15.22 3.12 -8.04
N SER A 245 -14.23 3.85 -7.54
CA SER A 245 -14.14 4.17 -6.11
C SER A 245 -13.48 5.52 -5.87
N ILE A 246 -13.87 6.13 -4.75
CA ILE A 246 -13.24 7.30 -4.16
C ILE A 246 -12.97 6.92 -2.72
N LYS A 247 -11.72 7.03 -2.26
CA LYS A 247 -11.37 6.82 -0.85
C LYS A 247 -10.63 8.03 -0.33
N ALA A 248 -11.15 8.61 0.74
CA ALA A 248 -10.46 9.62 1.52
C ALA A 248 -10.06 9.02 2.87
N MET A 249 -8.88 9.36 3.35
CA MET A 249 -8.37 8.96 4.66
C MET A 249 -7.79 10.20 5.35
N ALA A 250 -8.15 10.36 6.61
CA ALA A 250 -7.53 11.31 7.52
C ALA A 250 -7.26 10.57 8.83
N GLY A 251 -6.07 10.74 9.39
CA GLY A 251 -5.67 10.09 10.64
C GLY A 251 -4.71 10.95 11.43
N SER A 252 -4.73 10.77 12.75
CA SER A 252 -3.79 11.39 13.69
C SER A 252 -3.36 10.35 14.73
N GLY A 253 -2.12 10.44 15.23
CA GLY A 253 -1.56 9.49 16.18
C GLY A 253 -0.45 10.08 17.06
N ALA A 254 0.30 9.20 17.72
CA ALA A 254 1.44 9.57 18.55
C ALA A 254 2.48 10.41 17.77
N PHE A 255 3.28 11.20 18.49
CA PHE A 255 4.31 12.07 17.90
C PHE A 255 3.74 13.08 16.88
N ASN A 256 2.53 13.59 17.13
CA ASN A 256 1.80 14.50 16.24
C ASN A 256 1.69 13.95 14.79
N THR A 257 1.70 12.63 14.66
CA THR A 257 1.67 11.98 13.35
C THR A 257 0.33 12.20 12.70
N LYS A 258 0.30 12.68 11.46
CA LYS A 258 -0.91 12.96 10.69
C LYS A 258 -0.78 12.37 9.30
N LYS A 259 -1.88 11.79 8.81
CA LYS A 259 -1.99 11.31 7.44
C LYS A 259 -3.23 11.88 6.79
N TYR A 260 -3.08 12.37 5.57
CA TYR A 260 -4.19 12.73 4.69
C TYR A 260 -3.97 12.03 3.35
N SER A 261 -5.00 11.39 2.81
CA SER A 261 -4.91 10.68 1.53
C SER A 261 -6.22 10.77 0.78
N LEU A 262 -6.14 10.97 -0.52
CA LEU A 262 -7.26 10.87 -1.44
C LEU A 262 -6.85 9.96 -2.59
N SER A 263 -7.71 8.98 -2.89
CA SER A 263 -7.57 8.12 -4.05
C SER A 263 -8.85 8.06 -4.86
N LEU A 264 -8.67 8.01 -6.17
CA LEU A 264 -9.72 7.95 -7.17
C LEU A 264 -9.41 6.79 -8.11
N ASN A 265 -10.40 5.92 -8.33
CA ASN A 265 -10.35 4.88 -9.34
C ASN A 265 -11.54 5.08 -10.27
N SER A 266 -11.29 5.17 -11.57
CA SER A 266 -12.36 5.38 -12.56
C SER A 266 -13.31 4.18 -12.67
N GLY A 267 -12.86 2.99 -12.25
CA GLY A 267 -13.43 1.73 -12.69
C GLY A 267 -13.17 1.49 -14.18
N LEU A 268 -13.76 0.41 -14.72
CA LEU A 268 -13.54 0.01 -16.11
C LEU A 268 -14.30 0.93 -17.09
N LEU A 269 -13.60 1.88 -17.69
CA LEU A 269 -14.09 2.79 -18.72
C LEU A 269 -14.14 2.07 -20.07
N GLY A 270 -15.32 2.10 -20.71
CA GLY A 270 -15.52 1.49 -22.03
C GLY A 270 -15.16 0.00 -22.11
N GLY A 271 -15.19 -0.71 -20.97
CA GLY A 271 -14.81 -2.12 -20.89
C GLY A 271 -13.31 -2.40 -21.07
N LYS A 272 -12.45 -1.37 -21.16
CA LYS A 272 -11.04 -1.54 -21.57
C LYS A 272 -10.04 -0.75 -20.74
N TYR A 273 -10.39 0.43 -20.25
CA TYR A 273 -9.42 1.32 -19.63
C TYR A 273 -9.70 1.51 -18.15
N VAL A 274 -8.67 1.66 -17.33
CA VAL A 274 -8.83 2.13 -15.95
C VAL A 274 -7.80 3.22 -15.70
N LEU A 275 -8.23 4.29 -15.04
CA LEU A 275 -7.40 5.37 -14.54
C LEU A 275 -7.48 5.39 -13.03
N PHE A 276 -6.33 5.59 -12.41
CA PHE A 276 -6.19 5.67 -10.96
C PHE A 276 -5.26 6.81 -10.59
N GLY A 277 -5.59 7.49 -9.50
CA GLY A 277 -4.71 8.45 -8.87
C GLY A 277 -4.85 8.40 -7.36
N ARG A 278 -3.72 8.42 -6.66
CA ARG A 278 -3.64 8.70 -5.23
C ARG A 278 -2.66 9.83 -5.00
N VAL A 279 -3.01 10.72 -4.08
CA VAL A 279 -2.08 11.63 -3.42
C VAL A 279 -2.24 11.50 -1.91
N SER A 280 -1.15 11.54 -1.18
CA SER A 280 -1.17 11.58 0.28
C SER A 280 -0.04 12.41 0.85
N ASN A 281 -0.22 12.80 2.11
CA ASN A 281 0.79 13.45 2.93
C ASN A 281 0.83 12.79 4.31
N ILE A 282 2.03 12.43 4.74
CA ILE A 282 2.34 11.95 6.09
C ILE A 282 3.26 12.96 6.75
N LYS A 283 2.90 13.42 7.95
CA LYS A 283 3.73 14.27 8.81
C LYS A 283 3.90 13.62 10.16
N SER A 284 5.05 13.76 10.79
CA SER A 284 5.30 13.35 12.17
C SER A 284 6.43 14.17 12.77
N ASP A 285 6.41 14.39 14.08
CA ASP A 285 7.52 15.02 14.80
C ASP A 285 8.69 14.04 15.02
N GLY A 286 8.44 12.73 14.87
CA GLY A 286 9.39 11.67 15.23
C GLY A 286 9.42 11.37 16.72
N TYR A 287 10.01 10.24 17.11
CA TYR A 287 10.23 9.92 18.52
C TYR A 287 11.40 10.72 19.10
N ARG A 288 12.47 10.86 18.31
CA ARG A 288 13.70 11.57 18.69
C ARG A 288 13.61 13.06 18.35
N ASP A 289 14.40 13.86 19.05
CA ASP A 289 14.46 15.31 18.86
C ASP A 289 14.81 15.64 17.40
N ARG A 290 14.08 16.57 16.79
CA ARG A 290 14.28 17.03 15.41
C ARG A 290 14.24 15.93 14.33
N SER A 291 13.72 14.73 14.63
CA SER A 291 13.56 13.62 13.67
C SER A 291 12.23 13.64 12.92
N TRP A 292 11.78 14.85 12.56
CA TRP A 292 10.47 15.06 11.95
C TRP A 292 10.46 14.60 10.49
N VAL A 293 9.28 14.27 9.98
CA VAL A 293 9.06 13.93 8.55
C VAL A 293 7.89 14.72 7.99
N ASN A 294 7.97 15.04 6.70
CA ASN A 294 6.89 15.59 5.89
C ASN A 294 6.97 15.00 4.49
N PHE A 295 6.33 13.85 4.31
CA PHE A 295 6.38 13.08 3.08
C PHE A 295 5.12 13.30 2.28
N TRP A 296 5.28 13.78 1.06
CA TRP A 296 4.24 13.67 0.04
C TRP A 296 4.42 12.36 -0.70
N SER A 297 3.32 11.79 -1.18
CA SER A 297 3.34 10.57 -1.98
C SER A 297 2.26 10.66 -3.04
N TYR A 298 2.58 10.24 -4.25
CA TYR A 298 1.63 10.10 -5.34
C TYR A 298 1.77 8.74 -6.01
N PHE A 299 0.65 8.23 -6.51
CA PHE A 299 0.61 7.05 -7.35
C PHE A 299 -0.44 7.26 -8.44
N PHE A 300 0.01 7.47 -9.67
CA PHE A 300 -0.82 7.58 -10.84
C PHE A 300 -0.68 6.34 -11.70
N GLY A 301 -1.81 5.90 -12.23
CA GLY A 301 -1.88 4.63 -12.90
C GLY A 301 -2.87 4.65 -14.04
N ALA A 302 -2.50 4.01 -15.14
CA ALA A 302 -3.39 3.75 -16.26
C ALA A 302 -3.24 2.30 -16.72
N ALA A 303 -4.35 1.65 -17.01
CA ALA A 303 -4.36 0.34 -17.66
C ALA A 303 -5.22 0.32 -18.91
N ALA A 304 -4.80 -0.51 -19.86
CA ALA A 304 -5.58 -0.88 -21.03
C ALA A 304 -5.62 -2.41 -21.15
N TYR A 305 -6.83 -2.97 -21.16
CA TYR A 305 -7.07 -4.40 -21.27
C TYR A 305 -7.59 -4.75 -22.66
N GLY A 306 -6.82 -5.54 -23.41
CA GLY A 306 -7.21 -6.13 -24.69
C GLY A 306 -7.39 -7.64 -24.60
N LYS A 307 -7.76 -8.30 -25.71
CA LYS A 307 -7.96 -9.77 -25.74
C LYS A 307 -6.65 -10.56 -25.56
N LYS A 308 -5.55 -10.03 -26.10
CA LYS A 308 -4.20 -10.65 -26.05
C LYS A 308 -3.13 -9.72 -25.50
N SER A 309 -3.41 -8.42 -25.39
CA SER A 309 -2.44 -7.40 -25.02
C SER A 309 -2.98 -6.60 -23.84
N HIS A 310 -2.19 -6.49 -22.79
CA HIS A 310 -2.49 -5.69 -21.61
C HIS A 310 -1.36 -4.71 -21.37
N TRP A 311 -1.71 -3.46 -21.07
CA TRP A 311 -0.76 -2.40 -20.78
C TRP A 311 -1.05 -1.83 -19.40
N ARG A 312 0.00 -1.53 -18.65
CA ARG A 312 -0.04 -0.73 -17.43
C ARG A 312 1.04 0.33 -17.48
N LEU A 313 0.67 1.54 -17.12
CA LEU A 313 1.57 2.65 -16.86
C LEU A 313 1.46 2.98 -15.37
N HIS A 314 2.57 3.03 -14.67
CA HIS A 314 2.67 3.56 -13.31
C HIS A 314 3.59 4.77 -13.28
N VAL A 315 3.17 5.80 -12.55
CA VAL A 315 4.01 6.95 -12.18
C VAL A 315 3.81 7.18 -10.69
N TYR A 316 4.84 6.91 -9.91
CA TYR A 316 4.76 7.03 -8.45
C TYR A 316 6.05 7.57 -7.87
N GLY A 317 5.98 8.04 -6.63
CA GLY A 317 7.10 8.62 -5.92
C GLY A 317 6.59 9.63 -4.91
N GLY A 318 7.49 10.42 -4.35
CA GLY A 318 7.12 11.38 -3.34
C GLY A 318 8.24 12.34 -2.99
N PRO A 319 8.02 13.66 -3.07
CA PRO A 319 8.91 14.61 -2.45
C PRO A 319 8.92 14.37 -0.93
N ILE A 320 10.07 13.98 -0.43
CA ILE A 320 10.33 13.78 0.99
C ILE A 320 11.07 14.99 1.54
N LYS A 321 10.74 15.34 2.78
CA LYS A 321 11.50 16.24 3.61
C LYS A 321 11.51 15.72 5.03
N ASP A 322 12.66 15.76 5.67
CA ASP A 322 12.83 15.28 7.03
C ASP A 322 14.01 15.97 7.72
N GLY A 323 14.01 15.90 9.05
CA GLY A 323 15.17 16.23 9.86
C GLY A 323 16.04 14.99 10.02
N LEU A 324 17.33 15.15 9.76
CA LEU A 324 18.28 14.04 9.76
C LEU A 324 18.40 13.39 11.17
N ALA A 325 18.54 12.05 11.24
CA ALA A 325 18.56 11.31 12.51
C ALA A 325 19.55 10.11 12.58
N TYR A 326 20.53 10.06 11.67
CA TYR A 326 21.37 8.90 11.39
C TYR A 326 22.37 8.47 12.49
N TYR A 327 22.69 9.33 13.47
CA TYR A 327 23.49 8.92 14.62
C TYR A 327 22.60 8.38 15.73
N GLY A 328 22.91 7.19 16.24
CA GLY A 328 22.24 6.61 17.42
C GLY A 328 22.56 7.38 18.71
N VAL A 329 22.11 6.85 19.84
CA VAL A 329 22.47 7.33 21.19
C VAL A 329 23.40 6.33 21.89
N PRO A 330 24.17 6.75 22.90
CA PRO A 330 24.94 5.83 23.73
C PRO A 330 24.07 4.74 24.38
N LYS A 331 24.62 3.54 24.58
CA LYS A 331 23.89 2.42 25.20
C LYS A 331 23.27 2.76 26.56
N PHE A 332 23.97 3.54 27.38
CA PHE A 332 23.45 3.96 28.70
C PHE A 332 22.24 4.89 28.59
N ALA A 333 22.08 5.63 27.49
CA ALA A 333 20.96 6.54 27.28
C ALA A 333 19.63 5.81 27.09
N ASN A 334 19.64 4.53 26.68
CA ASN A 334 18.42 3.76 26.42
C ASN A 334 17.49 3.64 27.64
N SER A 335 18.06 3.61 28.85
CA SER A 335 17.31 3.51 30.10
C SER A 335 16.87 4.86 30.66
N ASP A 336 17.36 5.97 30.09
CA ASP A 336 17.02 7.33 30.51
C ASP A 336 15.90 7.89 29.63
N PRO A 337 14.74 8.30 30.19
CA PRO A 337 13.61 8.77 29.41
C PRO A 337 13.86 10.00 28.53
N GLN A 338 14.81 10.86 28.91
CA GLN A 338 15.17 12.08 28.20
C GLN A 338 16.29 11.81 27.20
N LEU A 339 17.39 11.17 27.63
CA LEU A 339 18.54 10.93 26.76
C LEU A 339 18.22 9.97 25.61
N ARG A 340 17.30 9.00 25.80
CA ARG A 340 16.87 8.10 24.70
C ARG A 340 16.16 8.83 23.55
N ARG A 341 15.70 10.06 23.76
CA ARG A 341 15.08 10.89 22.71
C ARG A 341 16.08 11.81 22.01
N LYS A 342 17.29 11.97 22.53
CA LYS A 342 18.29 12.86 21.94
C LYS A 342 18.66 12.45 20.52
N ASN A 343 18.89 13.44 19.68
CA ASN A 343 19.38 13.31 18.32
C ASN A 343 20.60 14.21 18.17
N PHE A 344 21.78 13.66 18.33
CA PHE A 344 23.03 14.40 18.19
C PHE A 344 23.46 14.41 16.71
N SER A 345 24.08 15.49 16.25
CA SER A 345 24.75 15.52 14.95
C SER A 345 26.10 14.79 14.99
N TYR A 346 26.71 14.64 16.17
CA TYR A 346 27.85 13.75 16.42
C TYR A 346 28.05 13.57 17.93
N TRP A 347 28.71 12.49 18.36
CA TRP A 347 29.12 12.32 19.76
C TRP A 347 30.21 11.26 19.93
N GLY A 348 30.94 11.35 21.05
CA GLY A 348 31.95 10.37 21.46
C GLY A 348 31.90 10.09 22.96
N LEU A 349 32.34 8.90 23.35
CA LEU A 349 32.44 8.50 24.76
C LEU A 349 33.77 8.93 25.37
N ASP A 350 33.77 9.08 26.69
CA ASP A 350 35.00 9.14 27.47
C ASP A 350 35.73 7.79 27.49
N GLU A 351 36.95 7.78 28.04
CA GLU A 351 37.78 6.57 28.17
C GLU A 351 37.10 5.46 28.97
N THR A 352 36.12 5.81 29.82
CA THR A 352 35.37 4.85 30.62
C THR A 352 34.27 4.14 29.82
N GLY A 353 33.86 4.72 28.68
CA GLY A 353 32.75 4.25 27.87
C GLY A 353 31.37 4.46 28.51
N LYS A 354 31.28 5.22 29.62
CA LYS A 354 30.06 5.37 30.42
C LYS A 354 29.44 6.76 30.33
N HIS A 355 30.20 7.76 29.86
CA HIS A 355 29.71 9.13 29.71
C HIS A 355 30.09 9.70 28.34
N LEU A 356 29.36 10.73 27.91
CA LEU A 356 29.73 11.51 26.74
C LEU A 356 30.97 12.33 27.06
N ALA A 357 32.03 12.19 26.29
CA ALA A 357 33.18 13.10 26.34
C ALA A 357 32.88 14.42 25.62
N TYR A 358 32.20 14.32 24.47
CA TYR A 358 31.78 15.44 23.65
C TYR A 358 30.56 15.04 22.82
N PHE A 359 29.76 16.04 22.44
CA PHE A 359 28.63 15.87 21.53
C PHE A 359 28.35 17.19 20.82
N ALA A 360 27.72 17.08 19.66
CA ALA A 360 27.15 18.19 18.93
C ALA A 360 25.63 17.98 18.84
N GLU A 361 24.86 19.01 19.20
CA GLU A 361 23.40 18.97 19.09
C GLU A 361 23.01 19.09 17.61
N ARG A 362 22.01 18.30 17.19
CA ARG A 362 21.44 18.43 15.85
C ARG A 362 20.87 19.82 15.66
N ARG A 363 21.26 20.49 14.59
CA ARG A 363 20.74 21.80 14.21
C ARG A 363 19.41 21.64 13.45
N PRO A 364 18.48 22.61 13.55
CA PRO A 364 17.24 22.59 12.76
C PRO A 364 17.47 22.60 11.25
N ASP A 365 18.60 23.14 10.80
CA ASP A 365 18.98 23.24 9.39
C ASP A 365 19.55 21.93 8.82
N GLU A 366 19.78 20.92 9.66
CA GLU A 366 20.23 19.60 9.21
C GLU A 366 19.06 18.76 8.70
N ILE A 367 18.70 18.99 7.44
CA ILE A 367 17.51 18.45 6.79
C ILE A 367 17.86 17.70 5.51
N GLU A 368 16.96 16.83 5.07
CA GLU A 368 16.97 16.28 3.71
C GLU A 368 15.74 16.76 2.92
N ASN A 369 15.93 16.89 1.61
CA ASN A 369 14.88 17.13 0.65
C ASN A 369 15.19 16.39 -0.64
N PHE A 370 14.46 15.31 -0.89
CA PHE A 370 14.71 14.40 -1.99
C PHE A 370 13.41 14.03 -2.69
N ASN A 371 13.48 13.68 -3.97
CA ASN A 371 12.35 13.18 -4.74
C ASN A 371 12.86 12.18 -5.77
N GLN A 372 12.23 11.00 -5.80
CA GLN A 372 12.55 9.94 -6.75
C GLN A 372 11.27 9.46 -7.45
N PRO A 373 10.81 10.14 -8.52
CA PRO A 373 9.80 9.59 -9.40
C PRO A 373 10.26 8.29 -10.08
N HIS A 374 9.37 7.30 -10.05
CA HIS A 374 9.43 6.04 -10.76
C HIS A 374 8.40 6.05 -11.89
N PHE A 375 8.85 5.67 -13.09
CA PHE A 375 8.02 5.49 -14.27
C PHE A 375 8.13 4.04 -14.71
N GLU A 376 7.00 3.33 -14.78
CA GLU A 376 6.96 1.93 -15.21
C GLU A 376 5.96 1.77 -16.37
N LEU A 377 6.40 1.15 -17.45
CA LEU A 377 5.55 0.69 -18.54
C LEU A 377 5.61 -0.83 -18.62
N ILE A 378 4.51 -1.48 -18.28
CA ILE A 378 4.40 -2.94 -18.23
C ILE A 378 3.45 -3.40 -19.33
N HIS A 379 3.92 -4.30 -20.18
CA HIS A 379 3.19 -4.90 -21.28
C HIS A 379 3.14 -6.41 -21.14
N GLU A 380 1.96 -6.97 -21.29
CA GLU A 380 1.77 -8.42 -21.32
C GLU A 380 1.07 -8.81 -22.62
N TYR A 381 1.69 -9.70 -23.37
CA TYR A 381 1.22 -10.17 -24.66
C TYR A 381 1.12 -11.68 -24.71
N ARG A 382 -0.10 -12.19 -24.93
CA ARG A 382 -0.36 -13.61 -25.12
C ARG A 382 -0.15 -13.98 -26.60
N LEU A 383 1.02 -14.55 -26.89
CA LEU A 383 1.39 -15.04 -28.22
C LEU A 383 0.54 -16.26 -28.63
N SER A 384 0.37 -17.22 -27.71
CA SER A 384 -0.46 -18.42 -27.89
C SER A 384 -1.09 -18.88 -26.56
N ARG A 385 -1.79 -20.03 -26.53
CA ARG A 385 -2.33 -20.58 -25.27
C ARG A 385 -1.25 -20.88 -24.23
N ASN A 386 -0.06 -21.25 -24.71
CA ASN A 386 1.06 -21.71 -23.88
C ASN A 386 2.24 -20.75 -23.88
N LEU A 387 2.22 -19.71 -24.72
CA LEU A 387 3.34 -18.76 -24.86
C LEU A 387 2.87 -17.33 -24.58
N SER A 388 3.61 -16.64 -23.73
CA SER A 388 3.36 -15.24 -23.37
C SER A 388 4.67 -14.46 -23.25
N LEU A 389 4.66 -13.21 -23.72
CA LEU A 389 5.74 -12.25 -23.61
C LEU A 389 5.32 -11.15 -22.62
N ASN A 390 6.17 -10.87 -21.64
CA ASN A 390 6.02 -9.72 -20.75
C ASN A 390 7.19 -8.77 -20.97
N ASN A 391 6.93 -7.47 -21.00
CA ASN A 391 7.96 -6.45 -21.05
C ASN A 391 7.72 -5.47 -19.91
N SER A 392 8.76 -5.19 -19.13
CA SER A 392 8.76 -4.07 -18.20
C SER A 392 9.84 -3.09 -18.63
N ALA A 393 9.46 -1.89 -19.04
CA ALA A 393 10.38 -0.78 -19.22
C ALA A 393 10.23 0.18 -18.04
N PHE A 394 11.34 0.70 -17.53
CA PHE A 394 11.31 1.60 -16.40
C PHE A 394 12.32 2.73 -16.51
N PHE A 395 12.01 3.83 -15.84
CA PHE A 395 12.90 4.96 -15.64
C PHE A 395 12.70 5.50 -14.23
N ILE A 396 13.80 5.72 -13.50
CA ILE A 396 13.84 6.25 -12.15
C ILE A 396 14.77 7.46 -12.18
N ARG A 397 14.33 8.56 -11.57
CA ARG A 397 15.13 9.78 -11.47
C ARG A 397 15.04 10.33 -10.05
N GLY A 398 16.05 10.16 -9.25
CA GLY A 398 16.16 10.78 -7.94
C GLY A 398 16.95 12.07 -8.02
N TYR A 399 16.49 13.08 -7.31
CA TYR A 399 17.20 14.33 -7.17
C TYR A 399 16.87 14.98 -5.83
N GLY A 400 17.86 15.62 -5.22
CA GLY A 400 17.68 16.28 -3.94
C GLY A 400 18.96 16.76 -3.33
N PHE A 401 18.87 17.06 -2.04
CA PHE A 401 20.01 17.42 -1.22
C PHE A 401 19.78 17.02 0.23
N PHE A 402 20.87 16.94 0.97
CA PHE A 402 20.83 16.95 2.43
C PHE A 402 21.85 17.97 2.96
N ASP A 403 21.42 18.68 4.00
CA ASP A 403 22.20 19.66 4.73
C ASP A 403 22.65 19.00 6.03
N TYR A 404 23.94 19.01 6.34
CA TYR A 404 24.48 18.37 7.54
C TYR A 404 25.58 19.19 8.19
N ASP A 405 25.83 18.91 9.47
CA ASP A 405 26.90 19.55 10.24
C ASP A 405 28.26 19.40 9.54
N GLY A 406 28.89 20.54 9.25
CA GLY A 406 30.25 20.62 8.73
C GLY A 406 31.22 21.26 9.71
N SER A 407 30.85 21.57 10.95
CA SER A 407 31.68 22.39 11.85
C SER A 407 32.96 21.68 12.30
N TRP A 408 33.07 20.38 12.03
CA TRP A 408 34.28 19.57 12.20
C TRP A 408 35.29 19.72 11.05
N GLY A 409 34.91 20.31 9.91
CA GLY A 409 35.73 20.39 8.70
C GLY A 409 36.87 21.39 8.83
N THR A 410 38.05 21.03 8.33
CA THR A 410 39.20 21.94 8.25
C THR A 410 39.10 22.85 7.02
N PRO A 411 39.85 23.97 6.94
CA PRO A 411 39.90 24.80 5.73
C PRO A 411 40.27 24.00 4.48
N GLU A 412 41.13 22.99 4.59
CA GLU A 412 41.51 22.10 3.49
C GLU A 412 40.34 21.26 2.99
N TYR A 413 39.52 20.71 3.90
CA TYR A 413 38.31 19.97 3.55
C TYR A 413 37.36 20.82 2.69
N PHE A 414 37.18 22.08 3.07
CA PHE A 414 36.34 23.04 2.36
C PHE A 414 37.01 23.68 1.13
N ARG A 415 38.27 23.34 0.84
CA ARG A 415 39.08 24.00 -0.20
C ARG A 415 39.19 25.51 0.00
N LEU A 416 39.17 25.94 1.26
CA LEU A 416 39.34 27.32 1.70
C LEU A 416 40.83 27.62 1.95
N THR A 417 41.66 27.34 0.95
CA THR A 417 43.13 27.49 1.02
C THR A 417 43.62 28.55 0.02
N PRO A 418 44.86 29.06 0.17
CA PRO A 418 45.43 30.03 -0.76
C PRO A 418 45.52 29.55 -2.21
N GLU A 419 45.63 28.24 -2.44
CA GLU A 419 45.59 27.62 -3.77
C GLU A 419 44.28 27.94 -4.51
N PHE A 420 43.18 28.03 -3.78
CA PHE A 420 41.86 28.38 -4.31
C PHE A 420 41.51 29.86 -4.12
N GLY A 421 42.49 30.70 -3.77
CA GLY A 421 42.30 32.15 -3.61
C GLY A 421 41.73 32.58 -2.26
N TYR A 422 41.67 31.70 -1.27
CA TYR A 422 41.19 32.00 0.08
C TYR A 422 42.35 32.15 1.07
N ASN A 423 42.43 33.27 1.77
CA ASN A 423 43.38 33.47 2.86
C ASN A 423 42.61 33.52 4.19
N ILE A 424 42.25 32.33 4.72
CA ILE A 424 41.45 32.23 5.93
C ILE A 424 42.35 31.85 7.11
N GLN A 425 42.31 32.65 8.17
CA GLN A 425 43.13 32.45 9.38
C GLN A 425 42.43 31.65 10.48
N SER A 426 41.18 31.24 10.28
CA SER A 426 40.39 30.48 11.27
C SER A 426 39.42 29.51 10.60
N ILE A 427 39.24 28.34 11.22
CA ILE A 427 38.25 27.33 10.81
C ILE A 427 36.83 27.90 10.94
N PRO A 428 35.95 27.77 9.93
CA PRO A 428 34.55 28.17 10.05
C PRO A 428 33.86 27.43 11.22
N GLN A 429 33.39 28.16 12.24
CA GLN A 429 32.87 27.58 13.50
C GLN A 429 31.38 27.18 13.46
N ASP A 430 30.70 27.31 12.32
CA ASP A 430 29.28 26.97 12.18
C ASP A 430 28.96 26.51 10.75
N ALA A 431 29.87 25.74 10.15
CA ALA A 431 29.70 25.30 8.77
C ALA A 431 28.52 24.32 8.64
N LEU A 432 27.71 24.53 7.60
CA LEU A 432 26.67 23.61 7.15
C LEU A 432 27.01 23.20 5.71
N ILE A 433 27.06 21.90 5.45
CA ILE A 433 27.37 21.38 4.11
C ILE A 433 26.08 20.95 3.44
N ARG A 434 25.82 21.45 2.24
CA ARG A 434 24.79 20.91 1.35
C ARG A 434 25.41 19.92 0.37
N ALA A 435 25.06 18.66 0.50
CA ALA A 435 25.39 17.64 -0.49
C ALA A 435 24.19 17.40 -1.42
N TYR A 436 24.44 17.35 -2.72
CA TYR A 436 23.42 17.09 -3.74
C TYR A 436 23.48 15.64 -4.19
N VAL A 437 22.30 15.07 -4.45
CA VAL A 437 22.15 13.73 -5.03
C VAL A 437 21.38 13.88 -6.35
N ASP A 438 21.90 13.32 -7.44
CA ASP A 438 21.20 13.15 -8.74
C ASP A 438 21.49 11.74 -9.23
N ASN A 439 20.47 10.87 -9.25
CA ASN A 439 20.59 9.50 -9.73
C ASN A 439 19.56 9.23 -10.84
N LYS A 440 19.98 8.40 -11.81
CA LYS A 440 19.18 8.04 -12.97
C LYS A 440 19.36 6.56 -13.25
N GLN A 441 18.26 5.85 -13.33
CA GLN A 441 18.25 4.43 -13.67
C GLN A 441 17.20 4.17 -14.74
N ALA A 442 17.53 3.38 -15.75
CA ALA A 442 16.60 2.96 -16.78
C ALA A 442 16.86 1.50 -17.12
N GLY A 443 15.83 0.81 -17.56
CA GLY A 443 16.00 -0.56 -18.03
C GLY A 443 14.79 -1.10 -18.77
N TRP A 444 15.02 -2.21 -19.45
CA TRP A 444 14.01 -3.01 -20.12
C TRP A 444 14.22 -4.47 -19.75
N LEU A 445 13.17 -5.10 -19.23
CA LEU A 445 13.16 -6.46 -18.71
C LEU A 445 12.15 -7.29 -19.54
N PRO A 446 12.55 -7.83 -20.71
CA PRO A 446 11.73 -8.74 -21.48
C PRO A 446 11.75 -10.15 -20.87
N GLN A 447 10.58 -10.79 -20.84
CA GLN A 447 10.43 -12.14 -20.33
C GLN A 447 9.50 -12.95 -21.24
N LEU A 448 10.02 -14.06 -21.77
CA LEU A 448 9.24 -15.03 -22.52
C LEU A 448 8.92 -16.23 -21.62
N THR A 449 7.64 -16.53 -21.47
CA THR A 449 7.15 -17.65 -20.63
C THR A 449 6.45 -18.68 -21.51
N TYR A 450 6.93 -19.92 -21.45
CA TYR A 450 6.32 -21.08 -22.09
C TYR A 450 5.79 -22.05 -21.04
N LYS A 451 4.46 -22.29 -21.05
CA LYS A 451 3.80 -23.31 -20.24
C LYS A 451 3.85 -24.63 -21.01
N HIS A 452 4.66 -25.56 -20.52
CA HIS A 452 4.75 -26.92 -21.03
C HIS A 452 3.96 -27.88 -20.14
#